data_AF-A0A933QTS8-F1
#
_entry.id   AF-A0A933QTS8-F1
#
_cell.length_a   1.000
_cell.length_b   1.000
_cell.length_c   1.000
_cell.angle_alpha   90.00
_cell.angle_beta   90.00
_cell.angle_gamma   90.00
#
_symmetry.space_group_name_H-M   'P 1'
#
loop_
_entity.id
_entity.type
_entity.pdbx_description
1 polymer ?
#
loop_
_entity_poly.entity_id
_entity_poly.type
_entity_poly.pdbx_seq_one_letter_code
_entity_poly.pdbx_strand_id
1 'polypeptide(L)'
;MLDQPAIRTLEAIANALVSTGRYKTQTDAIRAMALEQIVRKIALYERRAKQFQKKHRVSFEAYTKKLKRHATMRQEDEWMEWEAALDMLDEWRNAKKALEN
;
A
#
# COMPACT_ATOMS: atom_id res chain seq x y z
N MET A 1 4.76 20.10 3.48
CA MET A 1 3.66 20.88 4.09
C MET A 1 2.39 20.50 3.34
N LEU A 2 1.38 19.92 3.99
CA LEU A 2 0.10 19.67 3.32
C LEU A 2 -0.52 21.03 2.95
N ASP A 3 -1.11 21.12 1.76
CA ASP A 3 -1.75 22.35 1.31
C ASP A 3 -3.05 22.60 2.11
N GLN A 4 -3.33 23.86 2.44
CA GLN A 4 -4.47 24.29 3.27
C GLN A 4 -5.84 23.78 2.78
N PRO A 5 -6.13 23.72 1.46
CA PRO A 5 -7.35 23.13 0.93
C PRO A 5 -7.50 21.63 1.24
N ALA A 6 -6.39 20.88 1.26
CA ALA A 6 -6.43 19.43 1.54
C ALA A 6 -6.82 19.15 3.00
N ILE A 7 -6.26 19.93 3.93
CA ILE A 7 -6.61 19.83 5.37
C ILE A 7 -8.09 20.14 5.57
N ARG A 8 -8.58 21.25 5.01
CA ARG A 8 -10.00 21.64 5.10
C ARG A 8 -10.95 20.59 4.53
N THR A 9 -10.55 19.93 3.45
CA THR A 9 -11.34 18.84 2.84
C THR A 9 -11.47 17.65 3.78
N LEU A 10 -10.36 17.22 4.39
CA LEU A 10 -10.37 16.12 5.35
C LEU A 10 -11.18 16.46 6.60
N GLU A 11 -11.05 17.69 7.12
CA GLU A 11 -11.85 18.19 8.25
C GLU A 11 -13.34 18.22 7.92
N ALA A 12 -13.73 18.70 6.73
CA ALA A 12 -15.12 18.74 6.30
C ALA A 12 -15.74 17.33 6.23
N ILE A 13 -15.01 16.37 5.66
CA ILE A 13 -15.44 14.96 5.60
C ILE A 13 -15.55 14.37 7.01
N ALA A 14 -14.54 14.58 7.85
CA ALA A 14 -14.53 14.08 9.22
C ALA A 14 -15.70 14.64 10.04
N ASN A 15 -15.99 15.94 9.89
CA ASN A 15 -17.13 16.59 10.53
C ASN A 15 -18.47 15.98 10.11
N ALA A 16 -18.66 15.71 8.82
CA ALA A 16 -19.88 15.05 8.34
C ALA A 16 -20.03 13.63 8.93
N LEU A 17 -18.92 12.91 9.10
CA LEU A 17 -18.95 11.58 9.69
C LEU A 17 -19.27 11.62 11.20
N VAL A 18 -18.74 12.60 11.93
CA VAL A 18 -19.05 12.80 13.35
C VAL A 18 -20.50 13.24 13.55
N SER A 19 -21.01 14.16 12.73
CA SER A 19 -22.39 14.65 12.87
C SER A 19 -23.44 13.56 12.61
N THR A 20 -23.09 12.55 11.81
CA THR A 20 -23.94 11.37 11.59
C THR A 20 -23.82 10.29 12.68
N GLY A 21 -23.03 10.54 13.74
CA GLY A 21 -22.81 9.61 14.84
C GLY A 21 -21.93 8.41 14.49
N ARG A 22 -21.29 8.38 13.31
CA ARG A 22 -20.43 7.27 12.88
C ARG A 22 -19.10 7.21 13.63
N TYR A 23 -18.59 8.37 14.05
CA TYR A 23 -17.36 8.50 14.82
C TYR A 23 -17.53 9.50 15.96
N LYS A 24 -16.79 9.31 17.04
CA LYS A 24 -16.84 10.18 18.23
C LYS A 24 -16.11 11.49 18.02
N THR A 25 -15.00 11.46 17.30
CA THR A 25 -14.15 12.63 17.05
C THR A 25 -13.71 12.70 15.59
N GLN A 26 -13.30 13.89 15.14
CA GLN A 26 -12.72 14.07 13.80
C GLN A 26 -11.45 13.24 13.64
N THR A 27 -10.62 13.16 14.69
CA THR A 27 -9.39 12.38 14.70
C THR A 27 -9.68 10.89 14.48
N ASP A 28 -10.70 10.34 15.13
CA ASP A 28 -11.10 8.94 14.93
C ASP A 28 -11.53 8.68 13.49
N ALA A 29 -12.34 9.61 12.92
CA ALA A 29 -12.79 9.51 11.54
C ALA A 29 -11.61 9.55 10.55
N ILE A 30 -10.68 10.49 10.72
CA ILE A 30 -9.51 10.63 9.84
C ILE A 30 -8.58 9.41 9.97
N ARG A 31 -8.30 8.94 11.20
CA ARG A 31 -7.49 7.74 11.43
C ARG A 31 -8.13 6.51 10.79
N ALA A 32 -9.44 6.32 10.94
CA ALA A 32 -10.15 5.20 10.33
C ALA A 32 -10.10 5.24 8.79
N MET A 33 -10.31 6.41 8.18
CA MET A 33 -10.18 6.58 6.73
C MET A 33 -8.76 6.29 6.23
N ALA A 34 -7.74 6.78 6.93
CA ALA A 34 -6.35 6.50 6.60
C ALA A 34 -6.04 5.00 6.71
N LEU A 35 -6.47 4.36 7.80
CA LEU A 35 -6.29 2.92 8.01
C LEU A 35 -6.96 2.10 6.91
N GLU A 36 -8.16 2.47 6.50
CA GLU A 36 -8.87 1.79 5.41
C GLU A 36 -8.08 1.86 4.09
N GLN A 37 -7.54 3.04 3.75
CA GLN A 37 -6.71 3.18 2.55
C GLN A 37 -5.42 2.35 2.64
N ILE A 38 -4.75 2.36 3.80
CA ILE A 38 -3.54 1.57 4.04
C ILE A 38 -3.84 0.08 3.86
N VAL A 39 -4.90 -0.44 4.49
CA VAL A 39 -5.31 -1.85 4.37
C VAL A 39 -5.64 -2.22 2.92
N ARG A 40 -6.36 -1.36 2.19
CA ARG A 40 -6.66 -1.56 0.76
C ARG A 40 -5.37 -1.65 -0.08
N LYS A 41 -4.38 -0.81 0.20
CA LYS A 41 -3.09 -0.79 -0.50
C LYS A 41 -2.23 -2.02 -0.17
N ILE A 42 -2.15 -2.43 1.10
CA ILE A 42 -1.51 -3.69 1.50
C ILE A 42 -2.11 -4.85 0.71
N ALA A 43 -3.44 -5.00 0.74
CA ALA A 43 -4.12 -6.09 0.04
C ALA A 43 -3.89 -6.06 -1.49
N LEU A 44 -3.77 -4.87 -2.09
CA LEU A 44 -3.43 -4.72 -3.52
C LEU A 44 -2.04 -5.27 -3.82
N TYR A 45 -1.02 -4.84 -3.07
CA TYR A 45 0.36 -5.23 -3.33
C TYR A 45 0.65 -6.68 -2.94
N GLU A 46 0.01 -7.21 -1.90
CA GLU A 46 0.03 -8.65 -1.60
C GLU A 46 -0.53 -9.48 -2.76
N ARG A 47 -1.64 -9.05 -3.38
CA ARG A 47 -2.17 -9.72 -4.56
C ARG A 47 -1.21 -9.66 -5.75
N ARG A 48 -0.59 -8.49 -6.01
CA ARG A 48 0.39 -8.34 -7.09
C ARG A 48 1.62 -9.24 -6.88
N ALA A 49 2.23 -9.21 -5.70
CA ALA A 49 3.36 -10.07 -5.38
C ALA A 49 3.01 -11.57 -5.50
N LYS A 50 1.82 -11.98 -5.04
CA LYS A 50 1.32 -13.35 -5.19
C LYS A 50 1.11 -13.74 -6.66
N GLN A 51 0.68 -12.82 -7.52
CA GLN A 51 0.51 -13.09 -8.96
C GLN A 51 1.85 -13.42 -9.62
N PHE A 52 2.91 -12.66 -9.32
CA PHE A 52 4.25 -12.97 -9.83
C PHE A 52 4.79 -14.28 -9.26
N GLN A 53 4.65 -14.53 -7.96
CA GLN A 53 5.04 -15.80 -7.34
C GLN A 53 4.34 -16.99 -8.00
N LYS A 54 3.05 -16.87 -8.29
CA LYS A 54 2.27 -17.92 -8.99
C LYS A 54 2.72 -18.09 -10.44
N LYS A 55 3.00 -16.99 -11.16
CA LYS A 55 3.45 -17.00 -12.55
C LYS A 55 4.80 -17.70 -12.71
N HIS A 56 5.75 -17.42 -11.82
CA HIS A 56 7.11 -17.98 -11.90
C HIS A 56 7.30 -19.28 -11.12
N ARG A 57 6.36 -19.64 -10.23
CA ARG A 57 6.38 -20.84 -9.37
C ARG A 57 7.63 -20.95 -8.48
N VAL A 58 8.26 -19.82 -8.18
CA VAL A 58 9.44 -19.70 -7.34
C VAL A 58 9.29 -18.46 -6.44
N SER A 59 10.11 -18.33 -5.39
CA SER A 59 10.16 -17.08 -4.62
C SER A 59 10.80 -15.96 -5.43
N PHE A 60 10.64 -14.71 -4.98
CA PHE A 60 11.30 -13.56 -5.60
C PHE A 60 12.82 -13.73 -5.59
N GLU A 61 13.41 -14.17 -4.47
CA GLU A 61 14.86 -14.37 -4.36
C GLU A 61 15.37 -15.45 -5.33
N ALA A 62 14.61 -16.54 -5.48
CA ALA A 62 14.94 -17.59 -6.44
C ALA A 62 14.80 -17.10 -7.89
N TYR A 63 13.81 -16.26 -8.18
CA TYR A 63 13.63 -15.62 -9.47
C TYR A 63 14.79 -14.65 -9.78
N THR A 64 15.16 -13.78 -8.85
CA THR A 64 16.31 -12.86 -8.95
C THR A 64 17.61 -13.62 -9.23
N LYS A 65 17.86 -14.73 -8.52
CA LYS A 65 19.04 -15.57 -8.76
C LYS A 65 19.04 -16.18 -10.17
N LYS A 66 17.88 -16.63 -10.66
CA LYS A 66 17.73 -17.22 -12.00
C LYS A 66 18.01 -16.20 -13.11
N LEU A 67 17.61 -14.95 -12.93
CA LEU A 67 17.75 -13.90 -13.93
C LEU A 67 19.18 -13.35 -14.05
N LYS A 68 20.00 -13.51 -13.01
CA LYS A 68 21.36 -12.94 -12.95
C LYS A 68 22.18 -13.35 -14.19
N ARG A 69 22.55 -12.34 -15.00
CA ARG A 69 23.34 -12.43 -16.25
C ARG A 69 22.66 -13.12 -17.46
N HIS A 70 21.38 -13.47 -17.35
CA HIS A 70 20.67 -14.23 -18.40
C HIS A 70 19.25 -13.68 -18.67
N ALA A 71 18.90 -12.53 -18.12
CA ALA A 71 17.57 -11.95 -18.25
C ALA A 71 17.34 -11.39 -19.65
N THR A 72 16.19 -11.70 -20.23
CA THR A 72 15.63 -10.92 -21.34
C THR A 72 15.05 -9.61 -20.80
N MET A 73 14.98 -8.56 -21.63
CA MET A 73 14.38 -7.27 -21.26
C MET A 73 12.99 -7.43 -20.61
N ARG A 74 12.13 -8.27 -21.18
CA ARG A 74 10.81 -8.57 -20.60
C ARG A 74 10.88 -9.18 -19.18
N GLN A 75 11.89 -10.01 -18.92
CA GLN A 75 12.08 -10.59 -17.58
C GLN A 75 12.60 -9.55 -16.59
N GLU A 76 13.41 -8.60 -17.04
CA GLU A 76 13.84 -7.46 -16.21
C GLU A 76 12.65 -6.57 -15.87
N ASP A 77 11.77 -6.28 -16.83
CA ASP A 77 10.54 -5.52 -16.58
C ASP A 77 9.63 -6.23 -15.56
N GLU A 78 9.38 -7.53 -15.75
CA GLU A 78 8.60 -8.34 -14.81
C GLU A 78 9.24 -8.40 -13.41
N TRP A 79 10.57 -8.45 -13.36
CA TRP A 79 11.31 -8.43 -12.10
C TRP A 79 11.19 -7.09 -11.38
N MET A 80 11.34 -5.96 -12.10
CA MET A 80 11.16 -4.61 -11.54
C MET A 80 9.76 -4.39 -11.01
N GLU A 81 8.73 -4.84 -11.73
CA GLU A 81 7.35 -4.75 -11.26
C GLU A 81 7.09 -5.59 -10.00
N TRP A 82 7.71 -6.76 -9.89
CA TRP A 82 7.60 -7.60 -8.70
C TRP A 82 8.35 -6.98 -7.52
N GLU A 83 9.57 -6.50 -7.72
CA GLU A 83 10.35 -5.79 -6.69
C GLU A 83 9.58 -4.58 -6.15
N ALA A 84 9.11 -3.70 -7.04
CA ALA A 84 8.31 -2.54 -6.65
C ALA A 84 7.03 -2.93 -5.89
N ALA A 85 6.40 -4.06 -6.21
CA ALA A 85 5.24 -4.53 -5.46
C ALA A 85 5.60 -4.98 -4.03
N LEU A 86 6.77 -5.56 -3.82
CA LEU A 86 7.25 -5.94 -2.49
C LEU A 86 7.67 -4.72 -1.67
N ASP A 87 8.39 -3.77 -2.27
CA ASP A 87 8.80 -2.54 -1.61
C ASP A 87 7.59 -1.72 -1.15
N MET A 88 6.62 -1.52 -2.04
CA MET A 88 5.37 -0.83 -1.70
C MET A 88 4.61 -1.57 -0.59
N LEU A 89 4.56 -2.90 -0.63
CA LEU A 89 3.91 -3.68 0.43
C LEU A 89 4.54 -3.39 1.80
N ASP A 90 5.87 -3.36 1.87
CA ASP A 90 6.58 -3.09 3.11
C ASP A 90 6.42 -1.64 3.57
N GLU A 91 6.43 -0.66 2.66
CA GLU A 91 6.11 0.73 2.97
C GLU A 91 4.70 0.89 3.57
N TRP A 92 3.68 0.28 2.96
CA TRP A 92 2.31 0.36 3.49
C TRP A 92 2.15 -0.37 4.82
N ARG A 93 2.88 -1.48 5.05
CA ARG A 93 2.93 -2.16 6.34
C ARG A 93 3.59 -1.28 7.42
N ASN A 94 4.63 -0.54 7.06
CA ASN A 94 5.26 0.41 7.98
C ASN A 94 4.35 1.61 8.28
N ALA A 95 3.65 2.15 7.27
CA ALA A 95 2.64 3.18 7.47
C ALA A 95 1.51 2.72 8.40
N LYS A 96 1.07 1.46 8.28
CA LYS A 96 0.09 0.86 9.19
C LYS A 96 0.59 0.87 10.64
N LYS A 97 1.81 0.36 10.88
CA LYS A 97 2.43 0.34 12.21
C LYS A 97 2.55 1.76 12.79
N ALA A 98 2.97 2.72 11.98
CA ALA A 98 3.11 4.12 12.41
C ALA A 98 1.77 4.77 12.79
N LEU A 99 0.65 4.34 12.19
CA LEU A 99 -0.68 4.85 12.49
C LEU A 99 -1.32 4.17 13.72
N GLU A 100 -0.93 2.93 14.01
CA GLU A 100 -1.43 2.14 15.14
C GLU A 100 -0.69 2.45 16.46
N ASN A 101 0.52 2.98 16.38
CA ASN A 101 1.32 3.46 17.53
C ASN A 101 0.92 4.89 17.94
#